data_AF-D3VAZ0-F1
#
_entry.id   AF-D3VAZ0-F1
#
_cell.length_a   1.000
_cell.length_b   1.000
_cell.length_c   1.000
_cell.angle_alpha   90.00
_cell.angle_beta   90.00
_cell.angle_gamma   90.00
#
_symmetry.space_group_name_H-M   'P 1'
#
loop_
_entity.id
_entity.type
_entity.pdbx_description
1 polymer ?
#
loop_
_entity_poly.entity_id
_entity_poly.type
_entity_poly.pdbx_seq_one_letter_code
_entity_poly.pdbx_strand_id
1 'polypeptide(L)' 'MVDTFTGKVTYTKAYTSGTGKVCIEIIGDGKPCKLRYSYNTLDGKPGTVTIGAENDSNNNYNDSVVVLNWPLVN' A
#
# COMPACT_ATOMS: atom_id res chain seq x y z
N MET A 1 -13.24 5.97 -4.76
CA MET A 1 -12.28 6.11 -5.89
C MET A 1 -11.48 4.84 -5.96
N VAL A 2 -11.15 4.37 -7.17
CA VAL A 2 -10.29 3.20 -7.40
C VAL A 2 -9.20 3.66 -8.35
N ASP A 3 -7.95 3.28 -8.07
CA ASP A 3 -6.82 3.51 -8.96
C ASP A 3 -5.97 2.24 -9.03
N THR A 4 -5.14 2.11 -10.06
CA THR A 4 -4.34 0.91 -10.31
C THR A 4 -2.97 1.29 -10.85
N PHE A 5 -1.93 0.81 -10.17
CA PHE A 5 -0.55 0.94 -10.59
C PHE A 5 -0.06 -0.40 -11.15
N THR A 6 0.59 -0.39 -12.31
CA THR A 6 1.13 -1.61 -12.96
C THR A 6 2.56 -1.39 -13.43
N GLY A 7 3.33 -2.48 -13.47
CA GLY A 7 4.72 -2.49 -13.93
C GLY A 7 5.76 -2.37 -12.81
N LYS A 8 7.04 -2.44 -13.18
CA LYS A 8 8.21 -2.40 -12.28
C LYS A 8 8.74 -0.98 -12.11
N VAL A 9 7.88 -0.05 -11.71
CA VAL A 9 8.22 1.36 -11.51
C VAL A 9 7.55 1.91 -10.26
N THR A 10 8.13 2.95 -9.66
CA THR A 10 7.56 3.62 -8.49
C THR A 10 6.58 4.71 -8.93
N TYR A 11 5.37 4.68 -8.37
CA TYR A 11 4.36 5.72 -8.55
C TYR A 11 4.02 6.39 -7.22
N THR A 12 3.56 7.63 -7.26
CA THR A 12 3.02 8.33 -6.10
C THR A 12 1.83 9.18 -6.53
N LYS A 13 0.74 9.09 -5.76
CA LYS A 13 -0.47 9.87 -5.99
C LYS A 13 -1.18 10.11 -4.66
N ALA A 14 -1.75 11.30 -4.51
CA ALA A 14 -2.51 11.69 -3.34
C ALA A 14 -4.02 11.47 -3.57
N TYR A 15 -4.72 11.05 -2.52
CA TYR A 15 -6.16 10.82 -2.52
C TYR A 15 -6.79 11.31 -1.22
N THR A 16 -8.06 11.72 -1.29
CA THR A 16 -8.90 11.92 -0.10
C THR A 16 -9.51 10.58 0.31
N SER A 17 -9.34 10.19 1.58
CA SER A 17 -9.80 8.88 2.09
C SER A 17 -11.32 8.78 2.32
N GLY A 18 -12.06 9.88 2.22
CA GLY A 18 -13.51 9.91 2.43
C GLY A 18 -13.89 9.46 3.85
N THR A 19 -14.48 8.27 3.98
CA THR A 19 -14.85 7.67 5.27
C THR A 19 -13.67 7.08 6.05
N GLY A 20 -12.44 7.20 5.53
CA GLY A 20 -11.23 6.67 6.13
C GLY A 20 -10.93 5.20 5.79
N LYS A 21 -11.84 4.52 5.08
CA LYS A 21 -11.64 3.13 4.64
C LYS A 21 -10.83 3.09 3.34
N VAL A 22 -9.59 2.62 3.44
CA VAL A 22 -8.69 2.40 2.29
C VAL A 22 -8.43 0.91 2.13
N CYS A 23 -8.68 0.38 0.93
CA CYS A 23 -8.39 -1.00 0.57
C CYS A 23 -7.23 -1.03 -0.44
N ILE A 24 -6.26 -1.92 -0.21
CA ILE A 24 -5.13 -2.14 -1.11
C ILE A 24 -5.14 -3.61 -1.52
N GLU A 25 -5.19 -3.85 -2.82
CA GLU A 25 -5.06 -5.16 -3.43
C GLU A 25 -3.78 -5.18 -4.27
N ILE A 26 -3.00 -6.26 -4.14
CA ILE A 26 -1.77 -6.46 -4.89
C ILE A 26 -1.86 -7.82 -5.57
N ILE A 27 -1.84 -7.81 -6.90
CA ILE A 27 -1.94 -8.99 -7.76
C ILE A 27 -0.59 -9.22 -8.44
N GLY A 28 -0.06 -10.42 -8.31
CA GLY A 28 1.13 -10.90 -9.02
C GLY A 28 0.78 -12.19 -9.75
N ASP A 29 1.16 -12.31 -11.03
CA ASP A 29 0.88 -13.48 -11.86
C ASP A 29 -0.61 -13.91 -11.89
N GLY A 30 -1.51 -12.92 -11.87
CA GLY A 30 -2.96 -13.15 -11.93
C GLY A 30 -3.62 -13.64 -10.64
N LYS A 31 -2.89 -13.69 -9.52
CA LYS A 31 -3.40 -14.11 -8.20
C LYS A 31 -3.09 -13.07 -7.11
N PRO A 32 -3.88 -13.02 -6.02
CA PRO A 32 -3.54 -12.18 -4.87
C PRO A 32 -2.18 -12.56 -4.25
N CYS A 33 -1.36 -11.54 -3.96
CA CYS A 33 -0.09 -11.73 -3.26
C CYS A 33 -0.31 -12.01 -1.77
N LYS A 34 0.64 -12.70 -1.12
CA LYS A 34 0.68 -12.74 0.34
C LYS A 34 1.14 -11.37 0.85
N LEU A 35 0.51 -10.86 1.90
CA LEU A 35 0.80 -9.52 2.42
C LEU A 35 1.42 -9.59 3.81
N ARG A 36 2.34 -8.66 4.09
CA ARG A 36 2.80 -8.33 5.44
C ARG A 36 2.76 -6.83 5.61
N TYR A 37 2.25 -6.36 6.74
CA TYR A 37 2.00 -4.95 6.94
C TYR A 37 2.33 -4.46 8.34
N SER A 38 2.63 -3.17 8.42
CA SER A 38 2.73 -2.41 9.68
C SER A 38 1.81 -1.20 9.60
N TYR A 39 1.11 -0.93 10.70
CA TYR A 39 0.18 0.18 10.83
C TYR A 39 0.66 1.11 11.94
N ASN A 40 0.91 2.38 11.61
CA ASN A 40 1.14 3.45 12.56
C ASN A 40 0.14 4.56 12.26
N THR A 41 -0.99 4.54 12.96
CA THR A 41 -2.18 5.37 12.64
C THR A 41 -2.56 6.28 13.81
N LEU A 42 -1.58 7.00 14.38
CA LEU A 42 -1.85 7.96 15.46
C LEU A 42 -2.65 9.15 14.92
N ASP A 43 -3.92 9.23 15.30
CA ASP A 43 -4.82 10.31 14.89
C ASP A 43 -4.24 11.70 15.20
N GLY A 44 -4.33 12.61 14.23
CA GLY A 44 -3.80 13.97 14.33
C GLY A 44 -2.28 14.08 14.28
N LYS A 45 -1.56 12.97 14.03
CA LYS A 45 -0.10 12.92 13.81
C LYS A 45 0.22 12.32 12.44
N PRO A 46 1.45 12.46 11.95
CA PRO A 46 1.90 11.71 10.78
C PRO A 46 1.70 10.21 10.98
N GLY A 47 0.86 9.62 10.14
CA GLY A 47 0.61 8.20 10.05
C GLY A 47 1.31 7.60 8.85
N THR A 48 1.68 6.32 8.98
CA THR A 48 2.22 5.52 7.90
C THR A 48 1.65 4.11 7.94
N VAL A 49 1.41 3.54 6.77
CA VAL A 49 1.16 2.12 6.57
C VAL A 49 2.15 1.62 5.55
N THR A 50 2.89 0.58 5.90
CA THR A 50 3.78 -0.11 4.97
C THR A 50 3.20 -1.49 4.70
N ILE A 51 3.07 -1.84 3.43
CA ILE A 51 2.58 -3.14 2.97
C ILE A 51 3.64 -3.71 2.03
N GLY A 52 4.23 -4.84 2.41
CA GLY A 52 5.07 -5.66 1.54
C GLY A 52 4.26 -6.82 0.96
N ALA A 53 4.48 -7.11 -0.32
CA ALA A 53 3.82 -8.18 -1.04
C ALA A 53 4.82 -9.25 -1.51
N GLU A 54 4.36 -10.49 -1.47
CA GLU A 54 5.08 -11.67 -1.94
C GLU A 54 4.22 -12.39 -3.01
N ASN A 55 4.70 -12.52 -4.25
CA ASN A 55 4.05 -13.29 -5.31
C ASN A 55 4.66 -14.68 -5.54
N ASP A 56 5.79 -14.99 -4.90
CA ASP A 56 6.47 -16.29 -5.02
C ASP A 56 6.64 -17.04 -3.67
N SER A 57 7.74 -17.78 -3.52
CA SER A 57 8.06 -18.66 -2.38
C SER A 57 9.32 -18.24 -1.61
N ASN A 58 9.94 -17.12 -1.98
CA ASN A 58 11.15 -16.60 -1.37
C ASN A 58 10.87 -15.94 0.01
N ASN A 59 9.61 -15.56 0.26
CA ASN A 59 9.11 -14.97 1.51
C ASN A 59 9.87 -13.70 1.96
N ASN A 60 10.34 -12.90 1.00
CA ASN A 60 11.03 -11.64 1.25
C ASN A 60 10.08 -10.43 1.29
N TYR A 61 8.84 -10.59 0.79
CA TYR A 61 7.78 -9.57 0.77
C TYR A 61 8.17 -8.25 0.08
N ASN A 62 9.00 -8.30 -0.96
CA ASN A 62 9.49 -7.13 -1.68
C ASN A 62 9.09 -7.06 -3.16
N ASP A 63 8.24 -7.97 -3.64
CA ASP A 63 7.78 -7.99 -5.04
C ASP A 63 6.97 -6.75 -5.40
N SER A 64 6.27 -6.18 -4.40
CA SER A 64 5.75 -4.81 -4.41
C SER A 64 5.72 -4.27 -3.00
N VAL A 65 5.99 -2.97 -2.85
CA VAL A 65 5.92 -2.25 -1.58
C VAL A 65 5.02 -1.04 -1.74
N VAL A 66 3.96 -0.99 -0.93
CA VAL A 66 3.04 0.16 -0.85
C VAL A 66 3.29 0.88 0.46
N VAL A 67 3.47 2.19 0.37
CA VAL A 67 3.51 3.09 1.53
C VAL A 67 2.36 4.06 1.42
N LEU A 68 1.50 4.09 2.43
CA LEU A 68 0.50 5.14 2.63
C LEU A 68 1.01 6.07 3.72
N ASN A 69 0.99 7.38 3.48
CA ASN A 69 1.39 8.36 4.47
C ASN A 69 0.41 9.54 4.52
N TRP A 70 0.16 10.06 5.72
CA TRP A 70 -0.74 11.19 5.97
C TRP A 70 -0.39 11.90 7.29
N PRO A 71 -0.92 13.09 7.60
CA PRO A 71 -1.44 14.05 6.61
C PRO A 71 -0.27 14.52 5.73
N LEU A 72 -0.57 14.92 4.49
CA LEU A 72 0.46 15.37 3.53
C LEU A 72 0.90 16.84 3.75
N VAL A 73 0.65 17.39 4.95
CA VAL A 73 0.49 18.83 5.28
C VAL A 73 -0.65 19.52 4.51
N ASN A 74 -1.36 20.40 5.24
CA ASN A 74 -2.52 21.18 4.78
C ASN A 74 -2.14 22.26 3.78
#